data_AF-A0A1X7H1T7-F1
#
_entry.id   AF-A0A1X7H1T7-F1
#
_cell.length_a   1.000
_cell.length_b   1.000
_cell.length_c   1.000
_cell.angle_alpha   90.00
_cell.angle_beta   90.00
_cell.angle_gamma   90.00
#
_symmetry.space_group_name_H-M   'P 1'
#
loop_
_entity.id
_entity.type
_entity.pdbx_description
1 polymer ?
#
loop_
_entity_poly.entity_id
_entity_poly.type
_entity_poly.pdbx_seq_one_letter_code
_entity_poly.pdbx_strand_id
1 'polypeptide(L)'
;MKKLFHIIILISLISPVKANTLYELIKIPNLEIYDLNTPNKLRYVYAKQPFTIGLDNNINCYNSSDTDLKKKYEIIRNELDKYDQKFLRKINLKYIVLCEDLSISGINTAGIPDNVMKTLIVDIKFNNKYFKRVLHHEVFHIINDSYKEIFNENEWSSLNDKNFSYAECSTCTDKLGLDTYHNTNGFISEYSQSTASEDMAEVYSHIISKIIPKKIDPILKSKINFIKEKLELIDQDFKI
;
A
#
# COMPACT_ATOMS: atom_id res chain seq x y z
N MET A 1 -7.32 58.77 39.82
CA MET A 1 -6.54 58.03 38.81
C MET A 1 -6.52 56.55 39.18
N LYS A 2 -7.48 55.75 38.68
CA LYS A 2 -7.48 54.29 38.88
C LYS A 2 -6.88 53.64 37.63
N LYS A 3 -5.70 53.03 37.75
CA LYS A 3 -5.06 52.25 36.68
C LYS A 3 -5.84 50.95 36.51
N LEU A 4 -6.44 50.75 35.34
CA LEU A 4 -7.13 49.52 34.98
C LEU A 4 -6.06 48.51 34.50
N PHE A 5 -5.71 47.54 35.34
CA PHE A 5 -4.82 46.43 34.97
C PHE A 5 -5.56 45.51 33.99
N HIS A 6 -5.16 45.49 32.72
CA HIS A 6 -5.63 44.48 31.77
C HIS A 6 -4.83 43.19 32.02
N ILE A 7 -5.47 42.20 32.62
CA ILE A 7 -4.95 40.83 32.69
C ILE A 7 -5.23 40.19 31.33
N ILE A 8 -4.19 40.04 30.51
CA ILE A 8 -4.24 39.23 29.29
C ILE A 8 -4.19 37.77 29.75
N ILE A 9 -5.35 37.12 29.81
CA ILE A 9 -5.43 35.66 29.95
C ILE A 9 -5.03 35.08 28.60
N LEU A 10 -3.79 34.61 28.50
CA LEU A 10 -3.31 33.80 27.39
C LEU A 10 -4.01 32.44 27.47
N ILE A 11 -5.18 32.33 26.85
CA ILE A 11 -5.80 31.03 26.59
C ILE A 11 -4.91 30.35 25.56
N SER A 12 -4.01 29.49 26.01
CA SER A 12 -3.37 28.51 25.15
C SER A 12 -4.48 27.67 24.53
N LEU A 13 -4.81 27.97 23.27
CA LEU A 13 -5.60 27.09 22.42
C LEU A 13 -4.78 25.81 22.29
N ILE A 14 -5.09 24.82 23.13
CA ILE A 14 -4.58 23.48 23.00
C ILE A 14 -5.09 23.01 21.64
N SER A 15 -4.22 23.01 20.63
CA SER A 15 -4.55 22.51 19.30
C SER A 15 -4.98 21.04 19.46
N PRO A 16 -6.06 20.57 18.81
CA PRO A 16 -6.49 19.19 18.93
C PRO A 16 -5.58 18.30 18.08
N VAL A 17 -4.34 18.06 18.50
CA VAL A 17 -3.37 17.20 17.75
C VAL A 17 -3.68 15.70 17.91
N LYS A 18 -4.89 15.33 18.35
CA LYS A 18 -5.34 13.93 18.42
C LYS A 18 -6.62 13.63 17.62
N ALA A 19 -7.17 14.60 16.87
CA ALA A 19 -8.38 14.39 16.07
C ALA A 19 -8.14 13.83 14.66
N ASN A 20 -6.94 13.98 14.07
CA ASN A 20 -6.74 13.68 12.64
C ASN A 20 -6.90 12.20 12.27
N THR A 21 -6.45 11.25 13.10
CA THR A 21 -6.45 9.84 12.66
C THR A 21 -7.83 9.16 12.71
N LEU A 22 -8.76 9.62 13.55
CA LEU A 22 -10.14 9.12 13.51
C LEU A 22 -10.91 9.80 12.38
N TYR A 23 -10.61 11.08 12.12
CA TYR A 23 -11.18 11.88 11.03
C TYR A 23 -10.87 11.32 9.63
N GLU A 24 -9.70 10.69 9.45
CA GLU A 24 -9.32 10.02 8.20
C GLU A 24 -10.28 8.84 7.87
N LEU A 25 -10.48 7.90 8.79
CA LEU A 25 -11.45 6.81 8.63
C LEU A 25 -12.90 7.29 8.51
N ILE A 26 -13.27 8.36 9.23
CA ILE A 26 -14.63 8.93 9.21
C ILE A 26 -15.06 9.35 7.78
N LYS A 27 -14.11 9.60 6.87
CA LYS A 27 -14.43 9.93 5.47
C LYS A 27 -14.90 8.72 4.64
N ILE A 28 -14.64 7.49 5.09
CA ILE A 28 -15.15 6.28 4.45
C ILE A 28 -16.42 5.85 5.21
N PRO A 29 -17.61 5.96 4.59
CA PRO A 29 -18.85 5.59 5.26
C PRO A 29 -18.97 4.07 5.38
N ASN A 30 -19.93 3.62 6.19
CA ASN A 30 -20.34 2.22 6.28
C ASN A 30 -19.24 1.23 6.74
N LEU A 31 -18.26 1.72 7.51
CA LEU A 31 -17.24 0.88 8.11
C LEU A 31 -17.61 0.41 9.53
N GLU A 32 -17.26 -0.83 9.85
CA GLU A 32 -17.33 -1.38 11.20
C GLU A 32 -15.97 -1.97 11.61
N ILE A 33 -15.71 -1.98 12.92
CA ILE A 33 -14.44 -2.47 13.49
C ILE A 33 -14.40 -3.99 13.37
N TYR A 34 -13.29 -4.51 12.83
CA TYR A 34 -13.00 -5.94 12.83
C TYR A 34 -12.00 -6.32 13.93
N ASP A 35 -10.83 -5.68 13.95
CA ASP A 35 -9.80 -5.90 14.98
C ASP A 35 -8.94 -4.65 15.20
N LEU A 36 -8.78 -4.21 16.44
CA LEU A 36 -7.94 -3.07 16.83
C LEU A 36 -6.70 -3.48 17.64
N ASN A 37 -6.63 -4.73 18.08
CA ASN A 37 -5.67 -5.21 19.08
C ASN A 37 -4.62 -6.11 18.45
N THR A 38 -3.88 -5.56 17.49
CA THR A 38 -2.81 -6.26 16.79
C THR A 38 -1.43 -5.96 17.40
N PRO A 39 -0.46 -6.89 17.32
CA PRO A 39 0.90 -6.64 17.79
C PRO A 39 1.57 -5.45 17.06
N ASN A 40 1.38 -5.35 15.75
CA ASN A 40 1.95 -4.29 14.90
C ASN A 40 1.11 -2.99 14.88
N LYS A 41 -0.02 -2.94 15.60
CA LYS A 41 -0.93 -1.79 15.73
C LYS A 41 -1.68 -1.38 14.46
N LEU A 42 -1.71 -2.22 13.43
CA LEU A 42 -2.69 -2.08 12.36
C LEU A 42 -4.10 -2.25 12.90
N ARG A 43 -5.04 -1.48 12.35
CA ARG A 43 -6.45 -1.52 12.72
C ARG A 43 -7.26 -1.97 11.52
N TYR A 44 -7.95 -3.08 11.71
CA TYR A 44 -8.76 -3.72 10.69
C TYR A 44 -10.20 -3.29 10.86
N VAL A 45 -10.78 -2.79 9.78
CA VAL A 45 -12.18 -2.43 9.66
C VAL A 45 -12.72 -3.08 8.38
N TYR A 46 -14.03 -3.22 8.27
CA TYR A 46 -14.65 -3.83 7.10
C TYR A 46 -15.86 -3.03 6.64
N ALA A 47 -16.19 -3.15 5.35
CA ALA A 47 -17.42 -2.62 4.80
C ALA A 47 -18.63 -3.39 5.36
N LYS A 48 -19.42 -2.75 6.24
CA LYS A 48 -20.68 -3.30 6.75
C LYS A 48 -21.80 -3.22 5.71
N GLN A 49 -21.77 -2.17 4.91
CA GLN A 49 -22.64 -1.94 3.76
C GLN A 49 -21.78 -1.41 2.61
N PRO A 50 -22.26 -1.49 1.35
CA PRO A 50 -21.54 -0.92 0.23
C PRO A 50 -21.31 0.57 0.42
N PHE A 51 -20.18 1.07 -0.08
CA PHE A 51 -19.90 2.49 -0.10
C PHE A 51 -19.25 2.92 -1.40
N THR A 52 -19.37 4.21 -1.67
CA THR A 52 -18.69 4.89 -2.76
C THR A 52 -17.93 6.09 -2.20
N ILE A 53 -16.67 6.24 -2.60
CA ILE A 53 -15.79 7.35 -2.21
C ILE A 53 -15.02 7.89 -3.43
N GLY A 54 -14.16 8.88 -3.20
CA GLY A 54 -13.42 9.59 -4.26
C GLY A 54 -14.11 10.88 -4.67
N LEU A 55 -13.35 11.83 -5.22
CA LEU A 55 -13.87 13.16 -5.60
C LEU A 55 -15.03 13.06 -6.60
N ASP A 56 -14.97 12.07 -7.50
CA ASP A 56 -15.98 11.83 -8.54
C ASP A 56 -16.86 10.60 -8.22
N ASN A 57 -16.89 10.13 -6.97
CA ASN A 57 -17.61 8.91 -6.56
C ASN A 57 -17.27 7.70 -7.44
N ASN A 58 -15.98 7.52 -7.70
CA ASN A 58 -15.49 6.53 -8.64
C ASN A 58 -14.93 5.27 -7.96
N ILE A 59 -14.72 5.29 -6.64
CA ILE A 59 -14.24 4.12 -5.90
C ILE A 59 -15.42 3.43 -5.24
N ASN A 60 -15.70 2.18 -5.63
CA ASN A 60 -16.78 1.37 -5.08
C ASN A 60 -16.24 0.16 -4.33
N CYS A 61 -16.91 -0.24 -3.27
CA CYS A 61 -16.48 -1.31 -2.37
C CYS A 61 -17.70 -1.85 -1.63
N TYR A 62 -17.85 -3.17 -1.57
CA TYR A 62 -19.07 -3.85 -1.12
C TYR A 62 -18.82 -4.66 0.17
N ASN A 63 -19.88 -4.90 0.92
CA ASN A 63 -19.80 -5.71 2.14
C ASN A 63 -19.60 -7.19 1.80
N SER A 64 -18.81 -7.89 2.60
CA SER A 64 -18.56 -9.33 2.43
C SER A 64 -19.27 -10.17 3.47
N SER A 65 -19.38 -11.48 3.20
CA SER A 65 -19.87 -12.44 4.19
C SER A 65 -18.91 -12.57 5.38
N ASP A 66 -19.43 -12.81 6.59
CA ASP A 66 -18.61 -13.04 7.79
C ASP A 66 -17.61 -14.19 7.62
N THR A 67 -17.99 -15.22 6.85
CA THR A 67 -17.13 -16.39 6.59
C THR A 67 -15.93 -16.01 5.71
N ASP A 68 -16.16 -15.21 4.67
CA ASP A 68 -15.09 -14.73 3.80
C ASP A 68 -14.17 -13.75 4.54
N LEU A 69 -14.76 -12.80 5.29
CA LEU A 69 -14.03 -11.85 6.12
C LEU A 69 -13.10 -12.58 7.08
N LYS A 70 -13.61 -13.58 7.83
CA LYS A 70 -12.79 -14.36 8.76
C LYS A 70 -11.61 -15.04 8.07
N LYS A 71 -11.88 -15.78 6.98
CA LYS A 71 -10.83 -16.51 6.25
C LYS A 71 -9.77 -15.59 5.67
N LYS A 72 -10.18 -14.47 5.08
CA LYS A 72 -9.27 -13.55 4.40
C LYS A 72 -8.51 -12.67 5.37
N TYR A 73 -9.15 -12.23 6.45
CA TYR A 73 -8.50 -11.53 7.54
C TYR A 73 -7.33 -12.33 8.12
N GLU A 74 -7.48 -13.64 8.37
CA GLU A 74 -6.38 -14.46 8.90
C GLU A 74 -5.15 -14.44 7.97
N ILE A 75 -5.38 -14.50 6.65
CA ILE A 75 -4.32 -14.40 5.64
C ILE A 75 -3.69 -13.01 5.65
N ILE A 76 -4.50 -11.96 5.58
CA ILE A 76 -4.03 -10.57 5.53
C ILE A 76 -3.21 -10.27 6.78
N ARG A 77 -3.72 -10.61 7.97
CA ARG A 77 -3.03 -10.44 9.24
C ARG A 77 -1.67 -11.14 9.21
N ASN A 78 -1.61 -12.41 8.81
CA ASN A 78 -0.37 -13.15 8.77
C ASN A 78 0.67 -12.52 7.83
N GLU A 79 0.26 -12.03 6.67
CA GLU A 79 1.19 -11.37 5.73
C GLU A 79 1.62 -9.98 6.23
N LEU A 80 0.71 -9.19 6.80
CA LEU A 80 1.01 -7.85 7.30
C LEU A 80 1.72 -7.82 8.67
N ASP A 81 1.66 -8.90 9.45
CA ASP A 81 2.43 -9.07 10.69
C ASP A 81 3.94 -9.24 10.44
N LYS A 82 4.38 -9.39 9.17
CA LYS A 82 5.79 -9.26 8.78
C LYS A 82 6.33 -7.83 8.99
N TYR A 83 5.45 -6.83 9.00
CA TYR A 83 5.81 -5.44 9.22
C TYR A 83 5.65 -5.10 10.70
N ASP A 84 6.74 -4.66 11.33
CA ASP A 84 6.66 -4.20 12.71
C ASP A 84 6.02 -2.80 12.83
N GLN A 85 5.60 -2.47 14.05
CA GLN A 85 4.96 -1.19 14.33
C GLN A 85 5.87 0.02 14.00
N LYS A 86 7.19 -0.12 14.18
CA LYS A 86 8.14 0.98 13.97
C LYS A 86 8.19 1.32 12.48
N PHE A 87 8.27 0.31 11.62
CA PHE A 87 8.27 0.42 10.18
C PHE A 87 6.93 0.95 9.64
N LEU A 88 5.80 0.37 10.08
CA LEU A 88 4.46 0.81 9.66
C LEU A 88 4.22 2.29 9.97
N ARG A 89 4.73 2.78 11.11
CA ARG A 89 4.66 4.19 11.48
C ARG A 89 5.49 5.08 10.55
N LYS A 90 6.65 4.62 10.07
CA LYS A 90 7.51 5.36 9.14
C LYS A 90 6.82 5.58 7.79
N ILE A 91 6.16 4.54 7.28
CA ILE A 91 5.45 4.58 6.00
C ILE A 91 4.01 5.11 6.14
N ASN A 92 3.64 5.58 7.33
CA ASN A 92 2.34 6.15 7.66
C ASN A 92 1.13 5.20 7.40
N LEU A 93 1.28 3.88 7.53
CA LEU A 93 0.18 2.92 7.39
C LEU A 93 -0.43 2.57 8.76
N LYS A 94 -1.76 2.65 8.90
CA LYS A 94 -2.46 2.39 10.16
C LYS A 94 -3.75 1.58 10.01
N TYR A 95 -4.47 1.74 8.90
CA TYR A 95 -5.80 1.18 8.71
C TYR A 95 -5.82 0.22 7.52
N ILE A 96 -6.45 -0.93 7.72
CA ILE A 96 -6.72 -1.91 6.67
C ILE A 96 -8.23 -2.02 6.55
N VAL A 97 -8.77 -1.66 5.39
CA VAL A 97 -10.20 -1.74 5.09
C VAL A 97 -10.45 -2.99 4.26
N LEU A 98 -11.31 -3.87 4.77
CA LEU A 98 -11.68 -5.13 4.13
C LEU A 98 -13.02 -4.97 3.41
N CYS A 99 -13.05 -5.27 2.11
CA CYS A 99 -14.29 -5.33 1.35
C CYS A 99 -14.19 -6.25 0.14
N GLU A 100 -15.26 -6.37 -0.63
CA GLU A 100 -15.28 -7.08 -1.90
C GLU A 100 -15.63 -6.18 -3.07
N ASP A 101 -15.28 -6.66 -4.28
CA ASP A 101 -15.57 -6.01 -5.56
C ASP A 101 -15.09 -4.55 -5.59
N LEU A 102 -13.88 -4.33 -5.04
CA LEU A 102 -13.22 -3.04 -5.04
C LEU A 102 -12.93 -2.62 -6.48
N SER A 103 -13.37 -1.43 -6.85
CA SER A 103 -13.15 -0.90 -8.19
C SER A 103 -12.92 0.60 -8.20
N ILE A 104 -12.19 1.06 -9.21
CA ILE A 104 -11.98 2.47 -9.53
C ILE A 104 -12.54 2.71 -10.92
N SER A 105 -13.50 3.61 -11.05
CA SER A 105 -14.18 3.93 -12.32
C SER A 105 -14.72 2.68 -13.03
N GLY A 106 -15.20 1.69 -12.26
CA GLY A 106 -15.72 0.42 -12.77
C GLY A 106 -14.67 -0.63 -13.12
N ILE A 107 -13.38 -0.35 -12.94
CA ILE A 107 -12.28 -1.29 -13.14
C ILE A 107 -11.91 -1.92 -11.80
N ASN A 108 -11.98 -3.25 -11.71
CA ASN A 108 -11.64 -3.97 -10.48
C ASN A 108 -10.16 -3.80 -10.12
N THR A 109 -9.86 -3.62 -8.83
CA THR A 109 -8.50 -3.51 -8.30
C THR A 109 -8.33 -4.39 -7.06
N ALA A 110 -7.12 -4.90 -6.85
CA ALA A 110 -6.80 -5.74 -5.70
C ALA A 110 -6.73 -4.93 -4.39
N GLY A 111 -6.31 -3.68 -4.49
CA GLY A 111 -6.25 -2.76 -3.37
C GLY A 111 -6.14 -1.31 -3.80
N ILE A 112 -6.27 -0.42 -2.82
CA ILE A 112 -6.07 1.02 -2.97
C ILE A 112 -5.20 1.50 -1.80
N PRO A 113 -3.93 1.83 -2.06
CA PRO A 113 -3.02 2.40 -1.08
C PRO A 113 -3.24 3.91 -0.97
N ASP A 114 -3.34 4.42 0.25
CA ASP A 114 -3.42 5.86 0.52
C ASP A 114 -2.60 6.20 1.78
N ASN A 115 -1.38 6.69 1.55
CA ASN A 115 -0.48 7.05 2.64
C ASN A 115 -0.91 8.33 3.38
N VAL A 116 -1.69 9.23 2.76
CA VAL A 116 -2.20 10.45 3.39
C VAL A 116 -3.28 10.08 4.41
N MET A 117 -4.20 9.21 4.01
CA MET A 117 -5.28 8.69 4.83
C MET A 117 -4.85 7.50 5.70
N LYS A 118 -3.57 7.09 5.61
CA LYS A 118 -2.96 6.00 6.38
C LYS A 118 -3.64 4.66 6.18
N THR A 119 -4.22 4.45 5.01
CA THR A 119 -5.21 3.40 4.76
C THR A 119 -4.76 2.55 3.57
N LEU A 120 -4.97 1.25 3.69
CA LEU A 120 -4.98 0.32 2.57
C LEU A 120 -6.36 -0.33 2.49
N ILE A 121 -7.09 -0.07 1.40
CA ILE A 121 -8.34 -0.79 1.09
C ILE A 121 -7.97 -2.05 0.32
N VAL A 122 -8.52 -3.20 0.70
CA VAL A 122 -8.19 -4.50 0.13
C VAL A 122 -9.46 -5.19 -0.36
N ASP A 123 -9.45 -5.63 -1.62
CA ASP A 123 -10.45 -6.57 -2.13
C ASP A 123 -10.15 -7.98 -1.63
N ILE A 124 -10.92 -8.45 -0.64
CA ILE A 124 -10.76 -9.78 -0.07
C ILE A 124 -11.15 -10.88 -1.06
N LYS A 125 -11.91 -10.58 -2.12
CA LYS A 125 -12.29 -11.53 -3.17
C LYS A 125 -11.29 -11.62 -4.31
N PHE A 126 -10.22 -10.82 -4.28
CA PHE A 126 -9.16 -10.90 -5.26
C PHE A 126 -8.55 -12.32 -5.35
N ASN A 127 -8.01 -12.63 -6.54
CA ASN A 127 -7.53 -13.95 -6.92
C ASN A 127 -6.56 -14.55 -5.88
N ASN A 128 -6.94 -15.71 -5.34
CA ASN A 128 -6.22 -16.40 -4.27
C ASN A 128 -4.78 -16.77 -4.62
N LYS A 129 -4.47 -17.03 -5.90
CA LYS A 129 -3.11 -17.39 -6.37
C LYS A 129 -2.11 -16.28 -6.08
N TYR A 130 -2.53 -15.02 -6.24
CA TYR A 130 -1.66 -13.85 -6.12
C TYR A 130 -1.88 -13.08 -4.82
N PHE A 131 -3.01 -13.29 -4.15
CA PHE A 131 -3.51 -12.47 -3.04
C PHE A 131 -2.45 -12.02 -2.03
N LYS A 132 -1.66 -12.96 -1.49
CA LYS A 132 -0.60 -12.65 -0.51
C LYS A 132 0.44 -11.67 -1.05
N ARG A 133 0.86 -11.87 -2.30
CA ARG A 133 1.85 -11.01 -2.96
C ARG A 133 1.27 -9.63 -3.21
N VAL A 134 0.00 -9.54 -3.65
CA VAL A 134 -0.60 -8.23 -3.95
C VAL A 134 -0.73 -7.37 -2.70
N LEU A 135 -0.95 -7.95 -1.51
CA LEU A 135 -0.88 -7.18 -0.26
C LEU A 135 0.46 -6.46 -0.10
N HIS A 136 1.57 -7.14 -0.40
CA HIS A 136 2.90 -6.55 -0.33
C HIS A 136 3.15 -5.55 -1.47
N HIS A 137 2.57 -5.78 -2.64
CA HIS A 137 2.59 -4.83 -3.75
C HIS A 137 1.92 -3.50 -3.35
N GLU A 138 0.72 -3.55 -2.77
CA GLU A 138 0.04 -2.33 -2.31
C GLU A 138 0.77 -1.64 -1.15
N VAL A 139 1.35 -2.42 -0.21
CA VAL A 139 2.20 -1.84 0.83
C VAL A 139 3.40 -1.10 0.23
N PHE A 140 3.97 -1.58 -0.87
CA PHE A 140 5.05 -0.87 -1.56
C PHE A 140 4.61 0.49 -2.08
N HIS A 141 3.42 0.62 -2.67
CA HIS A 141 2.93 1.92 -3.10
C HIS A 141 2.85 2.91 -1.93
N ILE A 142 2.42 2.47 -0.75
CA ILE A 142 2.44 3.30 0.47
C ILE A 142 3.86 3.70 0.88
N ILE A 143 4.83 2.78 0.76
CA ILE A 143 6.26 3.06 1.00
C ILE A 143 6.75 4.11 0.00
N ASN A 144 6.52 3.89 -1.29
CA ASN A 144 6.95 4.76 -2.38
C ASN A 144 6.34 6.16 -2.23
N ASP A 145 5.03 6.27 -2.00
CA ASP A 145 4.35 7.55 -1.83
C ASP A 145 4.83 8.31 -0.59
N SER A 146 5.27 7.59 0.46
CA SER A 146 5.84 8.20 1.66
C SER A 146 7.30 8.66 1.46
N TYR A 147 7.99 8.12 0.45
CA TYR A 147 9.43 8.30 0.22
C TYR A 147 9.77 8.44 -1.27
N LYS A 148 8.98 9.22 -2.02
CA LYS A 148 9.04 9.28 -3.49
C LYS A 148 10.42 9.64 -4.04
N GLU A 149 11.15 10.50 -3.34
CA GLU A 149 12.51 10.91 -3.71
C GLU A 149 13.54 9.77 -3.55
N ILE A 150 13.28 8.78 -2.70
CA ILE A 150 14.18 7.63 -2.47
C ILE A 150 14.03 6.61 -3.61
N PHE A 151 12.80 6.36 -4.06
CA PHE A 151 12.48 5.40 -5.12
C PHE A 151 12.33 6.12 -6.47
N ASN A 152 13.42 6.74 -6.92
CA ASN A 152 13.42 7.55 -8.13
C ASN A 152 13.19 6.69 -9.40
N GLU A 153 12.13 6.99 -10.14
CA GLU A 153 11.74 6.23 -11.34
C GLU A 153 12.75 6.34 -12.50
N ASN A 154 13.49 7.44 -12.62
CA ASN A 154 14.52 7.58 -13.65
C ASN A 154 15.75 6.71 -13.31
N GLU A 155 16.16 6.70 -12.05
CA GLU A 155 17.22 5.82 -11.55
C GLU A 155 16.83 4.35 -11.77
N TRP A 156 15.60 3.97 -11.40
CA TRP A 156 15.06 2.64 -11.64
C TRP A 156 15.03 2.27 -13.13
N SER A 157 14.50 3.16 -13.98
CA SER A 157 14.39 2.92 -15.41
C SER A 157 15.76 2.75 -16.08
N SER A 158 16.80 3.43 -15.57
CA SER A 158 18.17 3.30 -16.07
C SER A 158 18.79 1.91 -15.87
N LEU A 159 18.20 1.07 -15.00
CA LEU A 159 18.63 -0.31 -14.78
C LEU A 159 18.22 -1.24 -15.93
N ASN A 160 17.21 -0.86 -16.73
CA ASN A 160 16.70 -1.67 -17.82
C ASN A 160 17.62 -1.68 -19.06
N ASP A 161 17.30 -2.55 -20.01
CA ASP A 161 17.87 -2.46 -21.36
C ASP A 161 17.57 -1.08 -21.97
N LYS A 162 18.56 -0.48 -22.65
CA LYS A 162 18.45 0.87 -23.23
C LYS A 162 17.37 0.98 -24.30
N ASN A 163 16.95 -0.14 -24.90
CA ASN A 163 15.89 -0.17 -25.91
C ASN A 163 14.50 -0.37 -25.29
N PHE A 164 14.41 -0.59 -23.98
CA PHE A 164 13.14 -0.72 -23.28
C PHE A 164 12.65 0.66 -22.80
N SER A 165 11.35 0.87 -22.84
CA SER A 165 10.68 2.00 -22.21
C SER A 165 9.36 1.55 -21.63
N TYR A 166 9.03 2.08 -20.45
CA TYR A 166 7.73 1.85 -19.81
C TYR A 166 6.62 2.57 -20.58
N ALA A 167 5.37 2.12 -20.37
CA ALA A 167 4.20 2.87 -20.82
C ALA A 167 3.98 4.13 -19.96
N GLU A 168 3.25 5.11 -20.50
CA GLU A 168 2.95 6.36 -19.80
C GLU A 168 2.04 6.14 -18.57
N CYS A 169 1.20 5.11 -18.58
CA CYS A 169 0.33 4.76 -17.47
C CYS A 169 0.02 3.27 -17.43
N SER A 170 -0.37 2.74 -16.26
CA SER A 170 -0.69 1.32 -16.07
C SER A 170 -1.93 0.87 -16.87
N THR A 171 -2.88 1.78 -17.10
CA THR A 171 -4.06 1.53 -17.95
C THR A 171 -3.83 1.82 -19.43
N CYS A 172 -2.63 2.31 -19.80
CA CYS A 172 -2.24 2.60 -21.18
C CYS A 172 -1.62 1.38 -21.89
N THR A 173 -1.65 0.21 -21.25
CA THR A 173 -1.00 -1.01 -21.71
C THR A 173 -1.80 -2.24 -21.31
N ASP A 174 -1.83 -3.25 -22.17
CA ASP A 174 -2.54 -4.52 -21.92
C ASP A 174 -1.70 -5.54 -21.14
N LYS A 175 -0.53 -5.15 -20.65
CA LYS A 175 0.39 -6.01 -19.88
C LYS A 175 -0.16 -6.24 -18.47
N LEU A 176 -1.05 -7.21 -18.32
CA LEU A 176 -1.77 -7.51 -17.07
C LEU A 176 -1.33 -8.83 -16.40
N GLY A 177 -0.42 -9.59 -17.02
CA GLY A 177 0.00 -10.91 -16.55
C GLY A 177 0.77 -10.86 -15.22
N LEU A 178 0.22 -11.54 -14.22
CA LEU A 178 0.74 -11.59 -12.85
C LEU A 178 1.66 -12.79 -12.57
N ASP A 179 1.88 -13.67 -13.54
CA ASP A 179 2.70 -14.86 -13.34
C ASP A 179 4.19 -14.54 -13.26
N THR A 180 4.86 -15.13 -12.27
CA THR A 180 6.30 -14.99 -12.10
C THR A 180 7.04 -15.68 -13.25
N TYR A 181 7.87 -14.93 -13.97
CA TYR A 181 8.66 -15.46 -15.08
C TYR A 181 9.79 -16.38 -14.62
N HIS A 182 10.07 -17.42 -15.42
CA HIS A 182 11.25 -18.26 -15.22
C HIS A 182 12.54 -17.64 -15.76
N ASN A 183 12.43 -16.92 -16.88
CA ASN A 183 13.50 -16.13 -17.47
C ASN A 183 13.03 -14.67 -17.55
N THR A 184 13.59 -13.82 -16.71
CA THR A 184 13.02 -12.51 -16.41
C THR A 184 13.43 -11.42 -17.38
N ASN A 185 14.64 -11.50 -17.95
CA ASN A 185 15.22 -10.43 -18.77
C ASN A 185 15.05 -9.04 -18.12
N GLY A 186 15.21 -8.97 -16.80
CA GLY A 186 15.02 -7.77 -15.98
C GLY A 186 13.61 -7.57 -15.40
N PHE A 187 12.59 -8.33 -15.81
CA PHE A 187 11.20 -8.17 -15.37
C PHE A 187 10.66 -9.44 -14.72
N ILE A 188 10.07 -9.32 -13.53
CA ILE A 188 9.68 -10.48 -12.73
C ILE A 188 8.32 -11.06 -13.14
N SER A 189 7.48 -10.26 -13.81
CA SER A 189 6.19 -10.64 -14.38
C SER A 189 5.93 -9.86 -15.68
N GLU A 190 4.84 -10.15 -16.38
CA GLU A 190 4.40 -9.30 -17.50
C GLU A 190 3.99 -7.91 -17.01
N TYR A 191 3.22 -7.88 -15.92
CA TYR A 191 2.73 -6.66 -15.30
C TYR A 191 3.86 -5.72 -14.86
N SER A 192 5.00 -6.27 -14.45
CA SER A 192 6.19 -5.50 -14.09
C SER A 192 6.83 -4.75 -15.28
N GLN A 193 6.36 -4.96 -16.50
CA GLN A 193 6.77 -4.16 -17.67
C GLN A 193 5.81 -3.01 -18.01
N SER A 194 4.81 -2.73 -17.16
CA SER A 194 3.82 -1.69 -17.39
C SER A 194 4.41 -0.30 -17.13
N THR A 195 4.69 0.04 -15.87
CA THR A 195 5.33 1.29 -15.44
C THR A 195 6.48 1.03 -14.47
N ALA A 196 7.33 2.03 -14.25
CA ALA A 196 8.42 1.94 -13.27
C ALA A 196 7.89 1.70 -11.85
N SER A 197 6.80 2.37 -11.46
CA SER A 197 6.15 2.19 -10.15
C SER A 197 5.64 0.75 -9.96
N GLU A 198 4.93 0.22 -10.96
CA GLU A 198 4.42 -1.15 -10.92
C GLU A 198 5.55 -2.19 -10.90
N ASP A 199 6.63 -1.94 -11.64
CA ASP A 199 7.80 -2.83 -11.64
C ASP A 199 8.48 -2.90 -10.28
N MET A 200 8.67 -1.74 -9.63
CA MET A 200 9.22 -1.68 -8.28
C MET A 200 8.33 -2.41 -7.27
N ALA A 201 7.00 -2.20 -7.35
CA ALA A 201 6.02 -2.86 -6.50
C ALA A 201 6.00 -4.38 -6.71
N GLU A 202 6.10 -4.83 -7.96
CA GLU A 202 6.22 -6.25 -8.30
C GLU A 202 7.52 -6.84 -7.77
N VAL A 203 8.67 -6.21 -7.99
CA VAL A 203 9.96 -6.72 -7.47
C VAL A 203 9.93 -6.78 -5.94
N TYR A 204 9.47 -5.73 -5.27
CA TYR A 204 9.32 -5.69 -3.82
C TYR A 204 8.42 -6.82 -3.29
N SER A 205 7.23 -6.98 -3.89
CA SER A 205 6.25 -7.95 -3.40
C SER A 205 6.75 -9.39 -3.50
N HIS A 206 7.51 -9.72 -4.55
CA HIS A 206 8.17 -11.03 -4.70
C HIS A 206 9.28 -11.25 -3.67
N ILE A 207 10.06 -10.21 -3.35
CA ILE A 207 11.08 -10.25 -2.29
C ILE A 207 10.43 -10.62 -0.95
N ILE A 208 9.42 -9.87 -0.51
CA ILE A 208 8.75 -10.11 0.78
C ILE A 208 7.99 -11.44 0.82
N SER A 209 7.43 -11.85 -0.32
CA SER A 209 6.75 -13.14 -0.45
C SER A 209 7.71 -14.32 -0.57
N LYS A 210 9.01 -14.08 -0.75
CA LYS A 210 10.04 -15.11 -1.03
C LYS A 210 9.72 -15.95 -2.26
N ILE A 211 9.07 -15.34 -3.25
CA ILE A 211 8.72 -15.95 -4.55
C ILE A 211 9.70 -15.40 -5.57
N ILE A 212 10.92 -15.94 -5.61
CA ILE A 212 11.97 -15.47 -6.51
C ILE A 212 12.20 -16.51 -7.61
N PRO A 213 12.38 -16.11 -8.88
CA PRO A 213 12.70 -17.04 -9.97
C PRO A 213 13.99 -17.81 -9.69
N LYS A 214 14.06 -19.06 -10.18
CA LYS A 214 15.24 -19.93 -10.02
C LYS A 214 16.51 -19.31 -10.60
N LYS A 215 16.37 -18.52 -11.67
CA LYS A 215 17.47 -17.84 -12.34
C LYS A 215 17.20 -16.34 -12.26
N ILE A 216 18.10 -15.61 -11.61
CA ILE A 216 18.06 -14.15 -11.53
C ILE A 216 19.09 -13.62 -12.51
N ASP A 217 18.64 -12.91 -13.55
CA ASP A 217 19.53 -12.23 -14.47
C ASP A 217 20.16 -10.97 -13.83
N PRO A 218 21.25 -10.42 -14.42
CA PRO A 218 21.94 -9.27 -13.85
C PRO A 218 21.06 -8.02 -13.66
N ILE A 219 20.08 -7.77 -14.55
CA ILE A 219 19.20 -6.60 -14.46
C ILE A 219 18.27 -6.76 -13.26
N LEU A 220 17.60 -7.92 -13.14
CA LEU A 220 16.73 -8.19 -11.99
C LEU A 220 17.52 -8.20 -10.68
N LYS A 221 18.76 -8.68 -10.68
CA LYS A 221 19.65 -8.60 -9.50
C LYS A 221 19.91 -7.16 -9.09
N SER A 222 20.20 -6.26 -10.04
CA SER A 222 20.39 -4.83 -9.76
C SER A 222 19.12 -4.19 -9.21
N LYS A 223 17.94 -4.52 -9.75
CA LYS A 223 16.64 -4.07 -9.24
C LYS A 223 16.36 -4.54 -7.81
N ILE A 224 16.66 -5.81 -7.49
CA ILE A 224 16.53 -6.34 -6.13
C ILE A 224 17.46 -5.58 -5.17
N ASN A 225 18.70 -5.33 -5.58
CA ASN A 225 19.66 -4.58 -4.76
C ASN A 225 19.19 -3.13 -4.54
N PHE A 226 18.71 -2.47 -5.59
CA PHE A 226 18.13 -1.13 -5.50
C PHE A 226 17.04 -1.07 -4.42
N ILE A 227 16.05 -1.97 -4.47
CA ILE A 227 14.96 -2.01 -3.47
C ILE A 227 15.51 -2.18 -2.05
N LYS A 228 16.47 -3.10 -1.86
CA LYS A 228 17.07 -3.35 -0.54
C LYS A 228 17.81 -2.12 -0.01
N GLU A 229 18.68 -1.54 -0.82
CA GLU A 229 19.47 -0.35 -0.46
C GLU A 229 18.55 0.83 -0.11
N LYS A 230 17.51 1.08 -0.91
CA LYS A 230 16.54 2.15 -0.64
C LYS A 230 15.72 1.91 0.64
N LEU A 231 15.34 0.66 0.93
CA LEU A 231 14.64 0.32 2.18
C LEU A 231 15.52 0.50 3.42
N GLU A 232 16.82 0.18 3.33
CA GLU A 232 17.78 0.41 4.42
C GLU A 232 17.92 1.89 4.78
N LEU A 233 17.77 2.80 3.81
CA LEU A 233 17.73 4.26 4.07
C LEU A 233 16.51 4.68 4.89
N ILE A 234 15.40 3.95 4.80
CA ILE A 234 14.17 4.20 5.56
C ILE A 234 14.24 3.53 6.93
N ASP A 235 14.65 2.27 6.98
CA ASP A 235 14.80 1.50 8.21
C ASP A 235 15.90 0.45 8.10
N GLN A 236 17.04 0.73 8.73
CA GLN A 236 18.19 -0.17 8.80
C GLN A 236 17.87 -1.51 9.49
N ASP A 237 16.83 -1.55 10.33
CA ASP A 237 16.40 -2.77 11.02
C ASP A 237 15.37 -3.57 10.21
N PHE A 238 14.95 -3.09 9.03
CA PHE A 238 13.95 -3.77 8.22
C PHE A 238 14.47 -5.12 7.71
N LYS A 239 13.77 -6.20 8.06
CA LYS A 239 14.16 -7.55 7.69
C LYS A 239 13.46 -7.97 6.41
N ILE A 240 14.26 -8.29 5.41
CA ILE A 240 13.86 -8.85 4.12
C ILE A 240 14.08 -10.37 4.12
#